data_AF-A0AAW1IWJ6-F1
#
_entry.id   AF-A0AAW1IWJ6-F1
#
_cell.length_a   1.000
_cell.length_b   1.000
_cell.length_c   1.000
_cell.angle_alpha   90.00
_cell.angle_beta   90.00
_cell.angle_gamma   90.00
#
_symmetry.space_group_name_H-M   'P 1'
#
loop_
_entity.id
_entity.type
_entity.pdbx_description
1 polymer ?
#
loop_
_entity_poly.entity_id
_entity_poly.type
_entity_poly.pdbx_seq_one_letter_code
_entity_poly.pdbx_strand_id
1 'polypeptide(L)'
;MFSKKITDVKKSTTKIQDSKKDLATRTKHLRNILDTVDIAEAKGFCEANFSHIYHILYDTFIQAENNLRQRVHKAHKEELDCALWILEQVLALLPELIHKRWQMHSLGHILAKLLHRPCYPN
;
A
#
# COMPACT_ATOMS: atom_id res chain seq x y z
N MET A 1 9.86 -0.24 -28.01
CA MET A 1 10.12 -0.01 -26.56
C MET A 1 9.04 -0.59 -25.64
N PHE A 2 7.87 -1.01 -26.14
CA PHE A 2 6.78 -1.59 -25.32
C PHE A 2 7.05 -2.98 -24.72
N SER A 3 7.75 -3.87 -25.44
CA SER A 3 7.98 -5.24 -24.96
C SER A 3 8.85 -5.30 -23.69
N LYS A 4 9.79 -4.36 -23.52
CA LYS A 4 10.67 -4.31 -22.35
C LYS A 4 9.90 -3.88 -21.09
N LYS A 5 8.94 -2.95 -21.24
CA LYS A 5 8.04 -2.47 -20.18
C LYS A 5 7.17 -3.59 -19.61
N ILE A 6 6.55 -4.39 -20.48
CA ILE A 6 5.68 -5.52 -20.09
C ILE A 6 6.46 -6.62 -19.35
N THR A 7 7.69 -6.93 -19.80
CA THR A 7 8.54 -7.93 -19.14
C THR A 7 8.94 -7.50 -17.72
N ASP A 8 9.22 -6.21 -17.51
CA ASP A 8 9.63 -5.69 -16.21
C ASP A 8 8.48 -5.69 -15.18
N VAL A 9 7.27 -5.31 -15.62
CA VAL A 9 6.06 -5.37 -14.79
C VAL A 9 5.80 -6.80 -14.34
N LYS A 10 5.82 -7.79 -15.25
CA LYS A 10 5.61 -9.21 -14.89
C LYS A 10 6.59 -9.71 -13.83
N LYS A 11 7.87 -9.37 -13.96
CA LYS A 11 8.90 -9.74 -12.97
C LYS A 11 8.63 -9.09 -11.62
N SER A 12 8.27 -7.82 -11.60
CA SER A 12 7.94 -7.07 -10.38
C SER A 12 6.67 -7.60 -9.71
N THR A 13 5.65 -8.00 -10.49
CA THR A 13 4.43 -8.64 -9.97
C THR A 13 4.76 -9.89 -9.18
N THR A 14 5.64 -10.75 -9.70
CA THR A 14 6.08 -11.96 -8.98
C THR A 14 6.75 -11.61 -7.64
N LYS A 15 7.48 -10.49 -7.57
CA LYS A 15 8.11 -10.05 -6.29
C LYS A 15 7.09 -9.59 -5.26
N ILE A 16 6.00 -8.95 -5.69
CA ILE A 16 4.91 -8.50 -4.81
C ILE A 16 4.13 -9.68 -4.22
N GLN A 17 3.94 -10.71 -5.03
CA GLN A 17 3.23 -11.94 -4.66
C GLN A 17 4.06 -12.88 -3.77
N ASP A 18 5.40 -12.81 -3.86
CA ASP A 18 6.32 -13.63 -3.08
C ASP A 18 6.38 -13.18 -1.61
N SER A 19 5.68 -13.90 -0.73
CA SER A 19 5.66 -13.64 0.71
C SER A 19 7.00 -13.89 1.42
N LYS A 20 7.98 -14.50 0.74
CA LYS A 20 9.35 -14.65 1.27
C LYS A 20 10.18 -13.37 1.10
N LYS A 21 9.70 -12.40 0.31
CA LYS A 21 10.35 -11.10 0.17
C LYS A 21 9.98 -10.18 1.32
N ASP A 22 10.97 -9.41 1.76
CA ASP A 22 10.76 -8.39 2.79
C ASP A 22 9.79 -7.31 2.29
N LEU A 23 9.17 -6.64 3.26
CA LEU A 23 8.15 -5.63 2.99
C LEU A 23 8.68 -4.47 2.14
N ALA A 24 9.89 -3.98 2.40
CA ALA A 24 10.48 -2.86 1.67
C ALA A 24 10.68 -3.20 0.18
N THR A 25 11.14 -4.41 -0.12
CA THR A 25 11.25 -4.91 -1.49
C THR A 25 9.89 -4.98 -2.18
N ARG A 26 8.87 -5.53 -1.50
CA ARG A 26 7.51 -5.65 -2.05
C ARG A 26 6.90 -4.28 -2.34
N THR A 27 7.05 -3.34 -1.41
CA THR A 27 6.58 -1.95 -1.55
C THR A 27 7.28 -1.21 -2.68
N LYS A 28 8.60 -1.38 -2.82
CA LYS A 28 9.38 -0.80 -3.92
C LYS A 28 8.89 -1.30 -5.28
N HIS A 29 8.65 -2.61 -5.42
CA HIS A 29 8.12 -3.17 -6.67
C HIS A 29 6.69 -2.69 -6.96
N LEU A 30 5.85 -2.55 -5.93
CA LEU A 30 4.50 -1.99 -6.10
C LEU A 30 4.57 -0.58 -6.69
N ARG A 31 5.40 0.28 -6.10
CA ARG A 31 5.59 1.65 -6.59
C ARG A 31 6.12 1.70 -8.01
N ASN A 32 7.16 0.92 -8.29
CA ASN A 32 7.73 0.83 -9.64
C ASN A 32 6.70 0.41 -10.70
N ILE A 33 5.81 -0.55 -10.40
CA ILE A 33 4.77 -0.96 -11.33
C ILE A 33 3.81 0.20 -11.58
N LEU A 34 3.29 0.83 -10.52
CA LEU A 34 2.31 1.90 -10.62
C LEU A 34 2.85 3.18 -11.27
N ASP A 35 4.14 3.48 -11.11
CA ASP A 35 4.81 4.59 -11.82
C ASP A 35 5.10 4.25 -13.30
N THR A 36 5.12 2.96 -13.65
CA THR A 36 5.42 2.51 -15.01
C THR A 36 4.18 2.49 -15.89
N VAL A 37 3.05 1.99 -15.38
CA VAL A 37 1.83 1.72 -16.16
C VAL A 37 0.88 2.92 -16.18
N ASP A 38 -0.05 2.98 -17.14
CA ASP A 38 -1.11 4.00 -17.11
C ASP A 38 -2.21 3.66 -16.10
N ILE A 39 -3.14 4.59 -15.85
CA ILE A 39 -4.20 4.44 -14.83
C ILE A 39 -5.10 3.23 -15.09
N ALA A 40 -5.42 2.90 -16.35
CA ALA A 40 -6.27 1.75 -16.67
C ALA A 40 -5.52 0.43 -16.42
N GLU A 41 -4.26 0.36 -16.81
CA GLU A 41 -3.38 -0.77 -16.51
C GLU A 41 -3.15 -0.94 -14.99
N ALA A 42 -2.93 0.17 -14.26
CA ALA A 42 -2.78 0.20 -12.82
C ALA A 42 -4.03 -0.35 -12.12
N LYS A 43 -5.22 0.09 -12.54
CA LYS A 43 -6.50 -0.41 -12.04
C LYS A 43 -6.61 -1.92 -12.24
N GLY A 44 -6.40 -2.42 -13.46
CA GLY A 44 -6.46 -3.86 -13.75
C GLY A 44 -5.42 -4.67 -12.96
N PHE A 45 -4.20 -4.14 -12.79
CA PHE A 45 -3.18 -4.76 -11.94
C PHE A 45 -3.61 -4.83 -10.48
N CYS A 46 -4.15 -3.74 -9.92
CA CYS A 46 -4.64 -3.69 -8.56
C CYS A 46 -5.81 -4.65 -8.35
N GLU A 47 -6.76 -4.71 -9.28
CA GLU A 47 -7.90 -5.62 -9.25
C GLU A 47 -7.48 -7.10 -9.35
N ALA A 48 -6.36 -7.40 -10.02
CA ALA A 48 -5.82 -8.75 -10.07
C ALA A 48 -5.01 -9.13 -8.82
N ASN A 49 -4.46 -8.15 -8.09
CA ASN A 49 -3.51 -8.37 -6.99
C ASN A 49 -3.98 -7.76 -5.65
N PHE A 50 -5.27 -7.45 -5.52
CA PHE A 50 -5.85 -6.70 -4.39
C PHE A 50 -5.45 -7.27 -3.02
N SER A 51 -5.47 -8.60 -2.86
CA SER A 51 -5.08 -9.26 -1.61
C SER A 51 -3.62 -9.02 -1.24
N HIS A 52 -2.71 -9.04 -2.21
CA HIS A 52 -1.28 -8.83 -1.96
C HIS A 52 -0.98 -7.37 -1.65
N ILE A 53 -1.61 -6.46 -2.38
CA ILE A 53 -1.49 -5.01 -2.17
C ILE A 53 -2.04 -4.64 -0.79
N TYR A 54 -3.16 -5.24 -0.39
CA TYR A 54 -3.73 -5.02 0.94
C TYR A 54 -2.81 -5.46 2.06
N HIS A 55 -2.20 -6.65 1.95
CA HIS A 55 -1.22 -7.10 2.94
C HIS A 55 -0.02 -6.13 3.03
N ILE A 56 0.47 -5.64 1.90
CA ILE A 56 1.55 -4.64 1.89
C ILE A 56 1.12 -3.36 2.60
N LEU A 57 -0.08 -2.85 2.31
CA LEU A 57 -0.65 -1.69 3.00
C LEU A 57 -0.69 -1.92 4.51
N TYR A 58 -1.28 -3.03 4.93
CA TYR A 58 -1.48 -3.34 6.34
C TYR A 58 -0.13 -3.45 7.09
N ASP A 59 0.81 -4.24 6.56
CA ASP A 59 2.12 -4.43 7.19
C ASP A 59 2.91 -3.12 7.23
N THR A 60 2.89 -2.34 6.15
CA THR A 60 3.58 -1.03 6.09
C THR A 60 2.98 -0.05 7.12
N PHE A 61 1.65 -0.05 7.26
CA PHE A 61 0.97 0.80 8.23
C PHE A 61 1.29 0.41 9.67
N ILE A 62 1.26 -0.88 10.01
CA ILE A 62 1.59 -1.35 11.37
C ILE A 62 3.04 -1.07 11.71
N GLN A 63 3.97 -1.25 10.75
CA GLN A 63 5.37 -0.90 10.94
C GLN A 63 5.54 0.60 11.22
N ALA A 64 4.93 1.46 10.39
CA ALA A 64 4.98 2.91 10.58
C ALA A 64 4.34 3.35 11.92
N GLU A 65 3.19 2.77 12.29
CA GLU A 65 2.53 3.06 13.57
C GLU A 65 3.43 2.73 14.77
N ASN A 66 4.06 1.56 14.75
CA ASN A 66 4.96 1.13 15.83
C ASN A 66 6.18 2.04 15.96
N ASN A 67 6.80 2.41 14.84
CA ASN A 67 7.96 3.29 14.81
C ASN A 67 7.63 4.71 15.31
N LEU A 68 6.44 5.22 14.97
CA LEU A 68 5.96 6.52 15.44
C LEU A 68 5.61 6.54 16.93
N ARG A 69 5.15 5.42 17.50
CA ARG A 69 4.86 5.30 18.93
C ARG A 69 6.11 5.32 19.82
N GLN A 70 7.27 4.91 19.30
CA GLN A 70 8.52 4.87 20.06
C GLN A 70 9.25 6.22 20.07
N ARG A 71 9.66 6.73 18.90
CA ARG A 71 10.36 8.01 18.77
C ARG A 71 10.23 8.53 17.35
N VAL A 72 9.81 9.78 17.18
CA VAL A 72 9.63 10.35 15.83
C VAL A 72 10.98 10.75 15.24
N HIS A 73 11.39 10.03 14.19
CA HIS A 73 12.53 10.38 13.35
C HIS A 73 12.06 10.74 11.94
N LYS A 74 12.92 11.43 11.17
CA LYS A 74 12.62 11.77 9.76
C LYS A 74 12.25 10.53 8.94
N ALA A 75 12.98 9.43 9.11
CA ALA A 75 12.72 8.17 8.43
C ALA A 75 11.32 7.59 8.73
N HIS A 76 10.82 7.72 9.97
CA HIS A 76 9.50 7.21 10.33
C HIS A 76 8.37 8.02 9.68
N LYS A 77 8.61 9.30 9.38
CA LYS A 77 7.68 10.09 8.57
C LYS A 77 7.62 9.57 7.14
N GLU A 78 8.78 9.26 6.55
CA GLU A 78 8.85 8.69 5.20
C GLU A 78 8.17 7.31 5.10
N GLU A 79 8.27 6.49 6.15
CA GLU A 79 7.54 5.21 6.26
C GLU A 79 6.02 5.42 6.33
N LEU A 80 5.56 6.43 7.09
CA LEU A 80 4.14 6.79 7.13
C LEU A 80 3.66 7.33 5.77
N ASP A 81 4.40 8.23 5.14
CA ASP A 81 4.10 8.74 3.80
C ASP A 81 3.99 7.58 2.80
N CYS A 82 4.85 6.58 2.93
CA CYS A 82 4.78 5.38 2.11
C CYS A 82 3.48 4.57 2.37
N ALA A 83 3.08 4.38 3.63
CA ALA A 83 1.82 3.72 3.96
C ALA A 83 0.60 4.50 3.43
N LEU A 84 0.61 5.83 3.58
CA LEU A 84 -0.44 6.72 3.09
C LEU A 84 -0.56 6.69 1.57
N TRP A 85 0.56 6.66 0.87
CA TRP A 85 0.58 6.53 -0.58
C TRP A 85 -0.08 5.21 -1.02
N ILE A 86 0.23 4.07 -0.39
CA ILE A 86 -0.41 2.79 -0.72
C ILE A 86 -1.91 2.84 -0.40
N LEU A 87 -2.31 3.47 0.71
CA LEU A 87 -3.70 3.64 1.08
C LEU A 87 -4.46 4.42 0.01
N GLU A 88 -3.89 5.53 -0.47
CA GLU A 88 -4.45 6.31 -1.57
C GLU A 88 -4.65 5.45 -2.82
N GLN A 89 -3.66 4.63 -3.20
CA GLN A 89 -3.80 3.74 -4.36
C GLN A 89 -4.93 2.72 -4.19
N VAL A 90 -5.07 2.14 -2.99
CA VAL A 90 -6.18 1.21 -2.69
C VAL A 90 -7.53 1.92 -2.79
N LEU A 91 -7.65 3.13 -2.24
CA LEU A 91 -8.89 3.90 -2.27
C LEU A 91 -9.25 4.37 -3.69
N ALA A 92 -8.26 4.79 -4.48
CA ALA A 92 -8.46 5.34 -5.82
C ALA A 92 -8.67 4.25 -6.89
N LEU A 93 -7.92 3.14 -6.81
CA LEU A 93 -7.91 2.10 -7.85
C LEU A 93 -8.86 0.93 -7.54
N LEU A 94 -9.31 0.76 -6.29
CA LEU A 94 -10.22 -0.33 -5.89
C LEU A 94 -11.57 0.14 -5.30
N PRO A 95 -12.25 1.16 -5.87
CA PRO A 95 -13.50 1.68 -5.31
C PRO A 95 -14.62 0.63 -5.30
N GLU A 96 -14.66 -0.26 -6.28
CA GLU A 96 -15.68 -1.32 -6.39
C GLU A 96 -15.56 -2.37 -5.27
N LEU A 97 -14.33 -2.70 -4.86
CA LEU A 97 -14.12 -3.62 -3.73
C LEU A 97 -14.56 -2.97 -2.42
N ILE A 98 -14.22 -1.70 -2.23
CA ILE A 98 -14.61 -0.93 -1.05
C ILE A 98 -16.14 -0.79 -0.97
N HIS A 99 -16.80 -0.55 -2.11
CA HIS A 99 -18.26 -0.52 -2.21
C HIS A 99 -18.88 -1.86 -1.77
N LYS A 100 -18.24 -2.98 -2.12
CA LYS A 100 -18.60 -4.34 -1.66
C LYS A 100 -18.19 -4.65 -0.21
N ARG A 101 -17.78 -3.64 0.56
CA ARG A 101 -17.30 -3.75 1.95
C ARG A 101 -16.06 -4.62 2.12
N TRP A 102 -15.26 -4.82 1.07
CA TRP A 102 -14.00 -5.55 1.18
C TRP A 102 -13.06 -4.84 2.15
N GLN A 103 -12.56 -5.59 3.15
CA GLN A 103 -11.67 -5.11 4.21
C GLN A 103 -12.18 -3.86 4.95
N MET A 104 -13.48 -3.58 4.92
CA MET A 104 -14.05 -2.32 5.43
C MET A 104 -13.75 -2.08 6.91
N HIS A 105 -13.73 -3.13 7.73
CA HIS A 105 -13.40 -3.02 9.14
C HIS A 105 -11.94 -2.60 9.36
N SER A 106 -11.00 -3.24 8.66
CA SER A 106 -9.58 -2.99 8.84
C SER A 106 -9.14 -1.68 8.17
N LEU A 107 -9.68 -1.35 6.98
CA LEU A 107 -9.55 -0.02 6.38
C LEU A 107 -10.13 1.07 7.28
N GLY A 108 -11.31 0.84 7.88
CA GLY A 108 -11.93 1.74 8.83
C GLY A 108 -11.05 1.96 10.06
N HIS A 109 -10.40 0.91 10.58
CA HIS A 109 -9.45 1.02 11.68
C HIS A 109 -8.20 1.85 11.29
N ILE A 110 -7.61 1.61 10.12
CA ILE A 110 -6.48 2.41 9.60
C ILE A 110 -6.87 3.89 9.51
N LEU A 111 -8.02 4.19 8.90
CA LEU A 111 -8.53 5.55 8.77
C LEU A 111 -8.81 6.18 10.14
N ALA A 112 -9.40 5.45 11.08
CA ALA A 112 -9.65 5.93 12.42
C ALA A 112 -8.34 6.28 13.14
N LYS A 113 -7.27 5.50 12.97
CA LYS A 113 -5.95 5.80 13.55
C LYS A 113 -5.31 7.04 12.94
N LEU A 114 -5.50 7.28 11.64
CA LEU A 114 -4.99 8.46 10.94
C LEU A 114 -5.77 9.74 11.29
N LEU A 115 -7.08 9.63 11.53
CA LEU A 115 -7.98 10.76 11.77
C LEU A 115 -8.13 11.11 13.25
N HIS A 116 -7.86 10.19 14.17
CA HIS A 116 -7.89 10.51 15.60
C HIS A 116 -6.74 11.46 15.95
N ARG A 117 -7.11 12.71 16.27
CA ARG A 117 -6.29 13.54 17.15
C ARG A 117 -6.12 12.79 18.48
N PRO A 118 -4.92 12.74 19.08
CA PRO A 118 -4.78 12.23 20.43
C PRO A 118 -5.61 13.16 21.34
N CYS A 119 -6.82 12.73 21.68
CA CYS A 119 -7.54 13.28 22.80
C CYS A 119 -6.80 12.75 24.02
N TYR A 120 -5.72 13.44 24.41
CA TYR A 120 -5.14 13.26 25.73
C TYR A 120 -6.25 13.64 26.73
N PRO A 121 -6.67 12.75 27.64
CA PRO A 121 -7.38 13.22 28.82
C PRO A 121 -6.39 14.11 29.59
N ASN A 122 -6.72 15.39 29.71
CA ASN A 122 -6.08 16.30 30.68
C ASN A 122 -6.28 15.79 32.11
#